data_AF-A0A0Q5IZV8-F1
#
_entry.id   AF-A0A0Q5IZV8-F1
#
_cell.length_a   1.000
_cell.length_b   1.000
_cell.length_c   1.000
_cell.angle_alpha   90.00
_cell.angle_beta   90.00
_cell.angle_gamma   90.00
#
_symmetry.space_group_name_H-M   'P 1'
#
loop_
_entity.id
_entity.type
_entity.pdbx_description
1 polymer ?
#
loop_
_entity_poly.entity_id
_entity_poly.type
_entity_poly.pdbx_seq_one_letter_code
_entity_poly.pdbx_strand_id
1 'polypeptide(L)'
;MVLAVVLVLGATAGCTSHGSAPEDAAPSSSSTVRDRAGDAEAGQPTDGSTAPDPADAGGSEADAAQVLAGEMLPSQAPGPSGLPDTAPPGPSLTGPLPATGSANGAVVKGFPTTVVPLPDGLTVVSSSVSASGSRLQVGLQASSDSAPAEVQAAYVGALSADGFTVGDSPALPGSTATSFTRGPDGLVLTVRERTGGGTELSVAGVLTTAG
;
A
#
# COMPACT_ATOMS: atom_id res chain seq x y z
N MET A 1 -43.10 -17.21 -0.86
CA MET A 1 -44.04 -16.11 -0.55
C MET A 1 -43.59 -15.46 0.75
N VAL A 2 -43.32 -14.16 0.66
CA VAL A 2 -43.38 -13.09 1.68
C VAL A 2 -42.91 -13.39 3.11
N LEU A 3 -41.84 -12.72 3.54
CA LEU A 3 -41.92 -11.89 4.74
C LEU A 3 -41.02 -10.65 4.61
N ALA A 4 -41.68 -9.49 4.58
CA ALA A 4 -41.07 -8.17 4.61
C ALA A 4 -40.85 -7.76 6.08
N VAL A 5 -39.71 -7.14 6.39
CA VAL A 5 -39.54 -6.36 7.61
C VAL A 5 -39.21 -4.92 7.19
N VAL A 6 -40.23 -4.08 7.30
CA VAL A 6 -40.14 -2.63 7.23
C VAL A 6 -39.95 -2.15 8.66
N LEU A 7 -38.81 -1.53 8.98
CA LEU A 7 -38.64 -0.79 10.22
C LEU A 7 -38.66 0.71 9.89
N VAL A 8 -39.83 1.30 10.07
CA VAL A 8 -40.03 2.76 10.12
C VAL A 8 -40.06 3.16 11.59
N LEU A 9 -39.17 4.08 11.99
CA LEU A 9 -39.25 4.77 13.27
C LEU A 9 -39.01 6.28 13.03
N GLY A 10 -40.11 7.05 12.99
CA GLY A 10 -40.11 8.49 13.29
C GLY A 10 -40.46 8.70 14.76
N ALA A 11 -40.55 9.90 15.36
CA ALA A 11 -40.20 11.29 15.06
C ALA A 11 -40.60 12.10 16.32
N THR A 12 -39.82 13.09 16.78
CA THR A 12 -40.25 14.27 17.60
C THR A 12 -39.05 15.26 17.65
N ALA A 13 -39.05 16.45 17.04
CA ALA A 13 -39.78 17.71 17.27
C ALA A 13 -39.34 18.53 18.53
N GLY A 14 -38.78 19.74 18.28
CA GLY A 14 -38.61 20.87 19.22
C GLY A 14 -37.18 21.05 19.79
N CYS A 15 -36.52 22.22 19.85
CA CYS A 15 -36.90 23.63 19.67
C CYS A 15 -35.70 24.47 19.22
N THR A 16 -35.98 25.54 18.47
CA THR A 16 -35.07 26.64 18.10
C THR A 16 -34.71 27.53 19.30
N SER A 17 -33.44 27.95 19.39
CA SER A 17 -33.06 29.22 20.03
C SER A 17 -31.90 29.87 19.25
N HIS A 18 -32.22 31.02 18.67
CA HIS A 18 -31.30 32.04 18.15
C HIS A 18 -30.74 32.83 19.35
N GLY A 19 -29.42 33.04 19.41
CA GLY A 19 -28.80 33.88 20.44
C GLY A 19 -27.43 34.35 19.99
N SER A 20 -27.31 35.66 19.75
CA SER A 20 -26.16 36.39 19.23
C SER A 20 -24.90 36.30 20.11
N ALA A 21 -23.72 36.34 19.46
CA ALA A 21 -22.44 36.82 20.01
C ALA A 21 -22.56 38.32 20.43
N PRO A 22 -21.67 38.93 21.26
CA PRO A 22 -20.21 38.74 21.32
C PRO A 22 -19.59 38.80 22.75
N GLU A 23 -18.24 38.78 22.81
CA GLU A 23 -17.30 39.23 23.86
C GLU A 23 -16.23 38.21 24.28
N ASP A 24 -15.02 38.47 23.76
CA ASP A 24 -13.78 38.70 24.50
C ASP A 24 -13.59 37.99 25.85
N ALA A 25 -12.75 36.94 25.86
CA ALA A 25 -11.94 36.60 27.02
C ALA A 25 -10.80 35.64 26.61
N ALA A 26 -9.60 36.18 26.43
CA ALA A 26 -8.37 35.42 26.52
C ALA A 26 -8.14 34.93 27.97
N PRO A 27 -7.44 33.81 28.16
CA PRO A 27 -6.55 33.71 29.31
C PRO A 27 -5.09 33.55 28.87
N SER A 28 -4.31 34.61 29.11
CA SER A 28 -2.88 34.49 29.38
C SER A 28 -2.69 33.86 30.76
N SER A 29 -1.87 32.82 30.87
CA SER A 29 -1.17 32.51 32.12
C SER A 29 0.17 31.86 31.80
N SER A 30 1.20 32.57 32.21
CA SER A 30 2.62 32.34 32.02
C SER A 30 3.24 31.72 33.28
N SER A 31 4.46 31.19 33.09
CA SER A 31 5.49 30.86 34.11
C SER A 31 5.38 29.43 34.69
N THR A 32 6.40 28.58 34.57
CA THR A 32 7.74 28.82 35.12
C THR A 32 8.82 28.02 34.38
N VAL A 33 9.88 28.76 34.00
CA VAL A 33 11.21 28.25 33.66
C VAL A 33 11.83 27.59 34.90
N ARG A 34 12.46 26.43 34.72
CA ARG A 34 13.52 25.95 35.63
C ARG A 34 14.77 25.69 34.82
N ASP A 35 15.66 26.68 34.87
CA ASP A 35 17.10 26.52 34.74
C ASP A 35 17.62 25.44 35.68
N ARG A 36 18.48 24.57 35.16
CA ARG A 36 19.60 24.03 35.95
C ARG A 36 20.78 23.76 35.04
N ALA A 37 21.63 24.77 34.91
CA ALA A 37 23.03 24.63 34.55
C ALA A 37 23.82 24.12 35.78
N GLY A 38 24.79 23.24 35.53
CA GLY A 38 25.71 22.70 36.52
C GLY A 38 26.87 22.04 35.80
N ASP A 39 28.03 22.69 35.93
CA ASP A 39 29.27 22.61 35.16
C ASP A 39 30.28 21.59 35.72
N ALA A 40 31.38 21.37 34.96
CA ALA A 40 32.65 20.71 35.30
C ALA A 40 32.64 19.16 35.47
N GLU A 41 33.68 18.38 35.12
CA GLU A 41 35.10 18.66 34.90
C GLU A 41 35.76 17.52 34.07
N ALA A 42 36.97 17.80 33.60
CA ALA A 42 37.84 17.06 32.68
C ALA A 42 38.38 15.70 33.16
N GLY A 43 38.74 14.86 32.19
CA GLY A 43 39.61 13.70 32.36
C GLY A 43 40.10 13.17 31.00
N GLN A 44 41.39 13.38 30.71
CA GLN A 44 42.11 12.91 29.51
C GLN A 44 42.97 11.67 29.90
N PRO A 45 43.81 11.13 28.99
CA PRO A 45 43.62 9.96 28.13
C PRO A 45 44.14 8.63 28.72
N THR A 46 43.79 7.49 28.10
CA THR A 46 44.57 6.24 28.24
C THR A 46 44.76 5.55 26.89
N ASP A 47 46.03 5.41 26.51
CA ASP A 47 46.57 4.54 25.46
C ASP A 47 46.13 3.07 25.62
N GLY A 48 45.96 2.37 24.49
CA GLY A 48 45.61 0.95 24.49
C GLY A 48 45.52 0.34 23.08
N SER A 49 46.69 0.14 22.49
CA SER A 49 47.00 -0.59 21.25
C SER A 49 46.22 -1.90 21.03
N THR A 50 45.85 -2.23 19.78
CA THR A 50 46.28 -3.45 19.05
C THR A 50 45.62 -3.52 17.65
N ALA A 51 46.46 -3.63 16.62
CA ALA A 51 46.11 -3.81 15.20
C ALA A 51 45.63 -5.24 14.89
N PRO A 52 44.98 -5.43 13.72
CA PRO A 52 45.43 -6.54 12.87
C PRO A 52 45.74 -6.11 11.43
N ASP A 53 46.90 -6.56 10.97
CA ASP A 53 47.43 -6.51 9.61
C ASP A 53 46.78 -7.65 8.77
N PRO A 54 46.32 -7.39 7.54
CA PRO A 54 45.98 -8.43 6.59
C PRO A 54 47.23 -8.90 5.82
N ALA A 55 47.73 -10.08 6.18
CA ALA A 55 48.78 -10.76 5.41
C ALA A 55 48.21 -11.28 4.08
N ASP A 56 48.79 -10.78 2.98
CA ASP A 56 48.60 -11.25 1.61
C ASP A 56 49.72 -12.20 1.19
N ALA A 57 49.32 -13.19 0.38
CA ALA A 57 50.09 -13.98 -0.59
C ALA A 57 51.23 -14.94 -0.16
N GLY A 58 51.05 -16.22 -0.53
CA GLY A 58 51.84 -16.79 -1.64
C GLY A 58 52.60 -18.12 -1.41
N GLY A 59 52.33 -19.10 -2.30
CA GLY A 59 53.23 -20.22 -2.69
C GLY A 59 52.83 -21.61 -2.17
N SER A 60 52.15 -22.48 -2.95
CA SER A 60 52.70 -23.51 -3.90
C SER A 60 53.53 -24.59 -3.18
N GLU A 61 53.36 -25.90 -3.37
CA GLU A 61 53.39 -26.67 -4.64
C GLU A 61 52.66 -28.04 -4.56
N ALA A 62 52.18 -28.45 -5.73
CA ALA A 62 51.90 -29.77 -6.32
C ALA A 62 52.01 -31.09 -5.51
N ASP A 63 51.05 -32.02 -5.74
CA ASP A 63 51.33 -33.29 -6.48
C ASP A 63 50.06 -34.09 -6.85
N ALA A 64 50.16 -34.77 -7.99
CA ALA A 64 49.44 -35.97 -8.48
C ALA A 64 47.93 -35.94 -8.83
N ALA A 65 47.72 -35.69 -10.14
CA ALA A 65 46.90 -36.45 -11.10
C ALA A 65 45.94 -37.55 -10.59
N GLN A 66 44.68 -37.47 -11.05
CA GLN A 66 44.02 -38.61 -11.72
C GLN A 66 43.12 -38.12 -12.87
N VAL A 67 43.33 -38.74 -14.03
CA VAL A 67 42.61 -38.53 -15.28
C VAL A 67 41.42 -39.49 -15.33
N LEU A 68 40.21 -39.01 -15.59
CA LEU A 68 39.10 -39.85 -16.06
C LEU A 68 38.18 -39.07 -17.00
N ALA A 69 38.18 -39.56 -18.25
CA ALA A 69 37.13 -39.59 -19.28
C ALA A 69 36.28 -38.32 -19.50
N GLY A 70 36.41 -37.79 -20.73
CA GLY A 70 35.75 -36.58 -21.16
C GLY A 70 34.24 -36.70 -21.39
N GLU A 71 33.58 -35.58 -21.12
CA GLU A 71 32.50 -35.05 -21.94
C GLU A 71 32.81 -33.56 -22.12
N MET A 72 33.50 -33.19 -23.21
CA MET A 72 33.56 -31.80 -23.63
C MET A 72 32.16 -31.43 -24.13
N LEU A 73 31.36 -30.80 -23.27
CA LEU A 73 30.13 -30.12 -23.68
C LEU A 73 30.46 -29.22 -24.88
N PRO A 74 29.70 -29.27 -25.99
CA PRO A 74 29.92 -28.33 -27.08
C PRO A 74 29.81 -26.92 -26.49
N SER A 75 30.80 -26.08 -26.77
CA SER A 75 30.76 -24.66 -26.38
C SER A 75 29.50 -24.04 -26.95
N GLN A 76 28.49 -23.87 -26.09
CA GLN A 76 27.23 -23.27 -26.48
C GLN A 76 27.55 -21.83 -26.88
N ALA A 77 27.29 -21.49 -28.14
CA ALA A 77 27.43 -20.12 -28.62
C ALA A 77 26.68 -19.19 -27.65
N PRO A 78 27.22 -18.00 -27.31
CA PRO A 78 26.50 -17.04 -26.49
C PRO A 78 25.11 -16.85 -27.10
N GLY A 79 24.08 -17.24 -26.36
CA GLY A 79 22.72 -16.88 -26.71
C GLY A 79 22.62 -15.35 -26.79
N PRO A 80 21.62 -14.79 -27.47
CA PRO A 80 21.42 -13.35 -27.47
C PRO A 80 21.37 -12.85 -26.02
N SER A 81 22.43 -12.16 -25.58
CA SER A 81 22.50 -11.45 -24.30
C SER A 81 21.63 -10.22 -24.40
N GLY A 82 20.33 -10.43 -24.31
CA GLY A 82 19.34 -9.39 -24.28
C GLY A 82 18.00 -9.99 -23.94
N LEU A 83 17.51 -9.70 -22.73
CA LEU A 83 16.08 -9.81 -22.48
C LEU A 83 15.36 -8.97 -23.55
N PRO A 84 14.26 -9.44 -24.15
CA PRO A 84 13.50 -8.61 -25.07
C PRO A 84 13.14 -7.30 -24.38
N ASP A 85 13.45 -6.18 -25.05
CA ASP A 85 13.10 -4.84 -24.57
C ASP A 85 11.57 -4.76 -24.48
N THR A 86 11.05 -4.89 -23.26
CA THR A 86 9.62 -4.72 -23.00
C THR A 86 9.42 -3.28 -22.62
N ALA A 87 8.78 -2.52 -23.50
CA ALA A 87 8.46 -1.12 -23.23
C ALA A 87 7.70 -1.02 -21.89
N PRO A 88 8.10 -0.08 -21.00
CA PRO A 88 7.46 0.06 -19.70
C PRO A 88 5.96 0.36 -19.87
N PRO A 89 5.09 -0.19 -19.01
CA PRO A 89 3.66 0.06 -19.07
C PRO A 89 3.36 1.57 -19.01
N GLY A 90 2.51 2.04 -19.93
CA GLY A 90 1.99 3.40 -19.92
C GLY A 90 1.00 3.64 -18.77
N PRO A 91 0.52 4.88 -18.59
CA PRO A 91 -0.41 5.24 -17.52
C PRO A 91 -1.72 4.45 -17.61
N SER A 92 -2.27 4.05 -16.47
CA SER A 92 -3.52 3.27 -16.42
C SER A 92 -4.78 4.07 -16.75
N LEU A 93 -4.76 5.40 -16.62
CA LEU A 93 -5.90 6.26 -16.92
C LEU A 93 -5.72 6.99 -18.26
N THR A 94 -6.80 7.04 -19.02
CA THR A 94 -6.90 7.81 -20.27
C THR A 94 -7.82 9.02 -20.05
N GLY A 95 -7.30 10.22 -20.26
CA GLY A 95 -8.07 11.47 -20.19
C GLY A 95 -7.90 12.26 -18.89
N PRO A 96 -8.69 13.34 -18.71
CA PRO A 96 -8.53 14.25 -17.59
C PRO A 96 -8.85 13.56 -16.26
N LEU A 97 -8.09 13.92 -15.22
CA LEU A 97 -8.36 13.42 -13.88
C LEU A 97 -9.77 13.85 -13.40
N PRO A 98 -10.50 12.98 -12.70
CA PRO A 98 -11.76 13.35 -12.09
C PRO A 98 -11.54 14.40 -10.99
N ALA A 99 -12.62 15.11 -10.65
CA ALA A 99 -12.59 15.98 -9.48
C ALA A 99 -12.41 15.16 -8.20
N THR A 100 -11.61 15.70 -7.26
CA THR A 100 -11.45 15.12 -5.92
C THR A 100 -12.80 15.08 -5.20
N GLY A 101 -13.07 13.98 -4.51
CA GLY A 101 -14.30 13.80 -3.75
C GLY A 101 -14.35 12.47 -3.00
N SER A 102 -15.34 12.35 -2.13
CA SER A 102 -15.62 11.12 -1.38
C SER A 102 -17.12 10.88 -1.27
N ALA A 103 -17.52 9.62 -1.10
CA ALA A 103 -18.89 9.20 -0.85
C ALA A 103 -18.94 8.11 0.22
N ASN A 104 -20.04 8.06 0.98
CA ASN A 104 -20.31 7.02 1.97
C ASN A 104 -21.54 6.20 1.54
N GLY A 105 -21.47 4.89 1.69
CA GLY A 105 -22.49 3.94 1.24
C GLY A 105 -22.61 3.79 -0.28
N ALA A 106 -21.72 4.43 -1.05
CA ALA A 106 -21.77 4.46 -2.50
C ALA A 106 -20.37 4.69 -3.09
N VAL A 107 -20.25 4.41 -4.40
CA VAL A 107 -19.08 4.75 -5.20
C VAL A 107 -19.13 6.24 -5.57
N VAL A 108 -18.06 6.96 -5.28
CA VAL A 108 -17.93 8.39 -5.60
C VAL A 108 -17.88 8.60 -7.10
N LYS A 109 -18.46 9.72 -7.56
CA LYS A 109 -18.37 10.11 -8.97
C LYS A 109 -16.90 10.26 -9.39
N GLY A 110 -16.52 9.59 -10.47
CA GLY A 110 -15.14 9.62 -10.98
C GLY A 110 -14.23 8.54 -10.41
N PHE A 111 -14.75 7.61 -9.60
CA PHE A 111 -13.99 6.41 -9.23
C PHE A 111 -13.63 5.59 -10.48
N PRO A 112 -12.37 5.18 -10.67
CA PRO A 112 -11.90 4.54 -11.89
C PRO A 112 -12.24 3.05 -11.90
N THR A 113 -13.51 2.71 -12.10
CA THR A 113 -14.02 1.32 -12.10
C THR A 113 -13.43 0.45 -13.21
N THR A 114 -12.86 1.06 -14.25
CA THR A 114 -12.18 0.35 -15.34
C THR A 114 -10.82 -0.19 -14.92
N VAL A 115 -10.17 0.41 -13.91
CA VAL A 115 -8.84 -0.01 -13.43
C VAL A 115 -8.94 -0.67 -12.05
N VAL A 116 -9.81 -0.16 -11.19
CA VAL A 116 -10.08 -0.74 -9.88
C VAL A 116 -11.41 -1.49 -9.98
N PRO A 117 -11.39 -2.84 -10.06
CA PRO A 117 -12.60 -3.62 -10.25
C PRO A 117 -13.49 -3.56 -9.00
N LEU A 118 -14.80 -3.62 -9.23
CA LEU A 118 -15.80 -3.84 -8.19
C LEU A 118 -16.52 -5.15 -8.48
N PRO A 119 -16.01 -6.29 -7.97
CA PRO A 119 -16.70 -7.58 -8.04
C PRO A 119 -18.17 -7.50 -7.58
N ASP A 120 -19.01 -8.32 -8.20
CA ASP A 120 -20.41 -8.47 -7.79
C ASP A 120 -20.52 -8.90 -6.31
N GLY A 121 -21.60 -8.45 -5.65
CA GLY A 121 -21.84 -8.78 -4.24
C GLY A 121 -21.05 -7.93 -3.23
N LEU A 122 -20.34 -6.89 -3.69
CA LEU A 122 -19.73 -5.90 -2.81
C LEU A 122 -20.75 -4.86 -2.32
N THR A 123 -20.77 -4.65 -1.00
CA THR A 123 -21.43 -3.53 -0.35
C THR A 123 -20.41 -2.45 -0.05
N VAL A 124 -20.47 -1.32 -0.77
CA VAL A 124 -19.55 -0.21 -0.58
C VAL A 124 -19.88 0.54 0.71
N VAL A 125 -18.90 0.66 1.60
CA VAL A 125 -19.01 1.42 2.85
C VAL A 125 -18.58 2.86 2.64
N SER A 126 -17.45 3.06 1.95
CA SER A 126 -16.92 4.38 1.64
C SER A 126 -16.04 4.31 0.41
N SER A 127 -15.97 5.40 -0.36
CA SER A 127 -15.05 5.52 -1.48
C SER A 127 -14.55 6.95 -1.61
N SER A 128 -13.34 7.11 -2.15
CA SER A 128 -12.71 8.40 -2.33
C SER A 128 -11.81 8.41 -3.55
N VAL A 129 -11.70 9.59 -4.15
CA VAL A 129 -10.75 9.91 -5.21
C VAL A 129 -10.12 11.26 -4.90
N SER A 130 -8.81 11.37 -5.09
CA SER A 130 -8.08 12.63 -4.92
C SER A 130 -7.10 12.81 -6.07
N ALA A 131 -7.32 13.83 -6.87
CA ALA A 131 -6.48 14.17 -8.01
C ALA A 131 -5.40 15.20 -7.60
N SER A 132 -4.16 14.95 -8.00
CA SER A 132 -3.04 15.87 -7.81
C SER A 132 -2.04 15.74 -8.97
N GLY A 133 -1.88 16.81 -9.75
CA GLY A 133 -1.03 16.78 -10.95
C GLY A 133 -1.53 15.76 -11.97
N SER A 134 -0.70 14.76 -12.28
CA SER A 134 -1.03 13.62 -13.15
C SER A 134 -1.35 12.33 -12.38
N ARG A 135 -1.56 12.42 -11.06
CA ARG A 135 -1.80 11.27 -10.17
C ARG A 135 -3.21 11.31 -9.58
N LEU A 136 -3.84 10.15 -9.50
CA LEU A 136 -5.11 9.92 -8.83
C LEU A 136 -4.88 8.97 -7.66
N GLN A 137 -5.14 9.44 -6.44
CA GLN A 137 -5.24 8.56 -5.28
C GLN A 137 -6.67 8.04 -5.18
N VAL A 138 -6.81 6.74 -4.91
CA VAL A 138 -8.11 6.07 -4.78
C VAL A 138 -8.19 5.36 -3.44
N GLY A 139 -9.38 5.35 -2.87
CA GLY A 139 -9.72 4.61 -1.67
C GLY A 139 -11.09 3.97 -1.80
N LEU A 140 -11.22 2.72 -1.36
CA LEU A 140 -12.48 1.99 -1.34
C LEU A 140 -12.51 1.11 -0.09
N GLN A 141 -13.52 1.31 0.75
CA GLN A 141 -13.88 0.40 1.83
C GLN A 141 -15.17 -0.32 1.43
N ALA A 142 -15.18 -1.64 1.53
CA ALA A 142 -16.35 -2.43 1.21
C ALA A 142 -16.45 -3.68 2.10
N SER A 143 -17.60 -4.32 2.06
CA SER A 143 -17.82 -5.65 2.61
C SER A 143 -18.40 -6.59 1.54
N SER A 144 -18.17 -7.88 1.71
CA SER A 144 -18.75 -8.94 0.91
C SER A 144 -19.23 -10.06 1.82
N ASP A 145 -20.24 -10.82 1.38
CA ASP A 145 -20.64 -12.07 2.06
C ASP A 145 -19.74 -13.26 1.67
N SER A 146 -18.90 -13.10 0.65
CA SER A 146 -17.92 -14.12 0.22
C SER A 146 -16.75 -14.24 1.20
N ALA A 147 -16.05 -15.38 1.14
CA ALA A 147 -14.88 -15.62 1.98
C ALA A 147 -13.67 -14.76 1.54
N PRO A 148 -12.74 -14.39 2.45
CA PRO A 148 -11.63 -13.49 2.11
C PRO A 148 -10.77 -13.98 0.96
N ALA A 149 -10.55 -15.30 0.88
CA ALA A 149 -9.79 -15.93 -0.20
C ALA A 149 -10.50 -15.80 -1.56
N GLU A 150 -11.84 -15.87 -1.61
CA GLU A 150 -12.60 -15.70 -2.84
C GLU A 150 -12.55 -14.25 -3.32
N VAL A 151 -12.71 -13.29 -2.39
CA VAL A 151 -12.58 -11.85 -2.70
C VAL A 151 -11.18 -11.55 -3.22
N GLN A 152 -10.15 -12.04 -2.53
CA GLN A 152 -8.76 -11.87 -2.96
C GLN A 152 -8.52 -12.47 -4.36
N ALA A 153 -9.00 -13.69 -4.61
CA ALA A 153 -8.87 -14.34 -5.92
C ALA A 153 -9.57 -13.57 -7.04
N ALA A 154 -10.75 -12.98 -6.77
CA ALA A 154 -11.45 -12.15 -7.74
C ALA A 154 -10.64 -10.90 -8.13
N TYR A 155 -10.07 -10.20 -7.15
CA TYR A 155 -9.18 -9.05 -7.40
C TYR A 155 -7.89 -9.45 -8.11
N VAL A 156 -7.27 -10.56 -7.69
CA VAL A 156 -6.07 -11.10 -8.34
C VAL A 156 -6.34 -11.42 -9.81
N GLY A 157 -7.46 -12.11 -10.11
CA GLY A 157 -7.83 -12.45 -11.47
C GLY A 157 -8.07 -11.22 -12.35
N ALA A 158 -8.86 -10.26 -11.85
CA ALA A 158 -9.19 -9.05 -12.60
C ALA A 158 -7.95 -8.17 -12.86
N LEU A 159 -7.18 -7.85 -11.82
CA LEU A 159 -6.02 -6.97 -11.95
C LEU A 159 -4.87 -7.63 -12.74
N SER A 160 -4.69 -8.94 -12.62
CA SER A 160 -3.70 -9.65 -13.44
C SER A 160 -4.09 -9.64 -14.93
N ALA A 161 -5.39 -9.72 -15.25
CA ALA A 161 -5.87 -9.60 -16.63
C ALA A 161 -5.61 -8.20 -17.22
N ASP A 162 -5.61 -7.17 -16.37
CA ASP A 162 -5.24 -5.79 -16.74
C ASP A 162 -3.72 -5.54 -16.74
N GLY A 163 -2.91 -6.57 -16.50
CA GLY A 163 -1.45 -6.53 -16.57
C GLY A 163 -0.77 -6.01 -15.31
N PHE A 164 -1.46 -5.99 -14.16
CA PHE A 164 -0.81 -5.77 -12.87
C PHE A 164 -0.02 -7.00 -12.44
N THR A 165 1.18 -6.77 -11.93
CA THR A 165 1.96 -7.80 -11.23
C THR A 165 1.51 -7.87 -9.78
N VAL A 166 1.23 -9.08 -9.33
CA VAL A 166 0.77 -9.38 -7.96
C VAL A 166 1.98 -9.61 -7.05
N GLY A 167 1.94 -9.04 -5.85
CA GLY A 167 2.92 -9.28 -4.81
C GLY A 167 2.28 -9.29 -3.42
N ASP A 168 3.02 -9.79 -2.44
CA ASP A 168 2.62 -9.67 -1.05
C ASP A 168 2.78 -8.23 -0.55
N SER A 169 1.97 -7.85 0.44
CA SER A 169 2.08 -6.57 1.14
C SER A 169 1.98 -6.81 2.64
N PRO A 170 2.70 -6.03 3.48
CA PRO A 170 2.55 -6.12 4.92
C PRO A 170 1.10 -5.85 5.34
N ALA A 171 0.60 -6.68 6.26
CA ALA A 171 -0.76 -6.62 6.79
C ALA A 171 -0.75 -6.80 8.32
N LEU A 172 -1.81 -6.34 8.97
CA LEU A 172 -2.03 -6.60 10.40
C LEU A 172 -2.42 -8.08 10.63
N PRO A 173 -2.19 -8.63 11.83
CA PRO A 173 -2.65 -9.97 12.17
C PRO A 173 -4.16 -10.15 11.93
N GLY A 174 -4.54 -11.28 11.32
CA GLY A 174 -5.94 -11.56 10.94
C GLY A 174 -6.39 -10.85 9.66
N SER A 175 -5.49 -10.20 8.93
CA SER A 175 -5.73 -9.62 7.62
C SER A 175 -4.68 -10.12 6.63
N THR A 176 -5.02 -10.09 5.34
CA THR A 176 -4.10 -10.38 4.24
C THR A 176 -4.05 -9.16 3.33
N ALA A 177 -2.85 -8.70 2.99
CA ALA A 177 -2.67 -7.61 2.05
C ALA A 177 -1.91 -8.08 0.80
N THR A 178 -2.37 -7.62 -0.35
CA THR A 178 -1.82 -7.95 -1.66
C THR A 178 -1.55 -6.65 -2.39
N SER A 179 -0.32 -6.49 -2.87
CA SER A 179 0.08 -5.38 -3.72
C SER A 179 -0.11 -5.73 -5.19
N PHE A 180 -0.48 -4.73 -5.97
CA PHE A 180 -0.64 -4.82 -7.42
C PHE A 180 0.14 -3.66 -8.03
N THR A 181 1.05 -3.94 -8.95
CA THR A 181 1.91 -2.92 -9.57
C THR A 181 1.87 -3.00 -11.09
N ARG A 182 1.79 -1.84 -11.75
CA ARG A 182 1.83 -1.72 -13.21
C ARG A 182 2.53 -0.41 -13.57
N GLY A 183 3.81 -0.49 -13.91
CA GLY A 183 4.61 0.71 -14.18
C GLY A 183 4.60 1.70 -13.00
N PRO A 184 4.14 2.95 -13.18
CA PRO A 184 4.05 3.95 -12.10
C PRO A 184 2.80 3.81 -11.21
N ASP A 185 1.91 2.87 -11.51
CA ASP A 185 0.64 2.65 -10.83
C ASP A 185 0.76 1.54 -9.79
N GLY A 186 0.08 1.72 -8.66
CA GLY A 186 0.11 0.78 -7.54
C GLY A 186 -1.19 0.75 -6.76
N LEU A 187 -1.68 -0.45 -6.46
CA LEU A 187 -2.84 -0.70 -5.61
C LEU A 187 -2.44 -1.67 -4.49
N VAL A 188 -3.08 -1.54 -3.34
CA VAL A 188 -3.01 -2.50 -2.23
C VAL A 188 -4.43 -2.87 -1.85
N LEU A 189 -4.73 -4.16 -1.97
CA LEU A 189 -5.92 -4.77 -1.40
C LEU A 189 -5.56 -5.26 0.01
N THR A 190 -6.40 -4.98 0.99
CA THR A 190 -6.38 -5.69 2.27
C THR A 190 -7.74 -6.33 2.48
N VAL A 191 -7.76 -7.61 2.85
CA VAL A 191 -8.96 -8.37 3.18
C VAL A 191 -8.84 -8.92 4.60
N ARG A 192 -9.96 -9.02 5.29
CA ARG A 192 -10.07 -9.67 6.60
C ARG A 192 -11.45 -10.29 6.77
N GLU A 193 -11.54 -11.29 7.64
CA GLU A 193 -12.83 -11.85 8.02
C GLU A 193 -13.69 -10.82 8.76
N ARG A 194 -14.96 -10.74 8.40
CA ARG A 194 -15.95 -9.92 9.10
C ARG A 194 -16.55 -10.71 10.26
N THR A 195 -16.77 -10.06 11.40
CA THR A 195 -17.53 -10.66 12.50
C THR A 195 -18.94 -11.01 12.03
N GLY A 196 -19.34 -12.27 12.18
CA GLY A 196 -20.62 -12.77 11.66
C GLY A 196 -20.56 -13.32 10.24
N GLY A 197 -19.37 -13.54 9.68
CA GLY A 197 -19.15 -14.17 8.37
C GLY A 197 -18.93 -13.15 7.24
N GLY A 198 -18.32 -13.61 6.14
CA GLY A 198 -17.96 -12.76 5.01
C GLY A 198 -16.64 -12.01 5.21
N THR A 199 -16.43 -10.97 4.40
CA THR A 199 -15.16 -10.25 4.28
C THR A 199 -15.37 -8.75 4.44
N GLU A 200 -14.48 -8.11 5.17
CA GLU A 200 -14.23 -6.67 5.07
C GLU A 200 -12.97 -6.44 4.24
N LEU A 201 -13.03 -5.48 3.33
CA LEU A 201 -11.93 -5.17 2.45
C LEU A 201 -11.68 -3.67 2.33
N SER A 202 -10.42 -3.35 2.05
CA SER A 202 -9.97 -2.02 1.69
C SER A 202 -9.10 -2.09 0.45
N VAL A 203 -9.34 -1.20 -0.52
CA VAL A 203 -8.46 -0.97 -1.65
C VAL A 203 -7.95 0.46 -1.56
N ALA A 204 -6.64 0.63 -1.57
CA ALA A 204 -5.99 1.93 -1.63
C ALA A 204 -4.93 1.93 -2.72
N GLY A 205 -4.73 3.05 -3.41
CA GLY A 205 -3.67 3.12 -4.39
C GLY A 205 -3.53 4.44 -5.12
N VAL A 206 -2.58 4.45 -6.05
CA VAL A 206 -2.24 5.59 -6.88
C VAL A 206 -2.22 5.14 -8.34
N LEU A 207 -2.94 5.88 -9.18
CA LEU A 207 -2.98 5.71 -10.62
C LEU A 207 -2.45 6.98 -11.29
N THR A 208 -1.97 6.84 -12.52
CA THR A 208 -1.44 7.93 -13.33
C THR A 208 -2.24 8.08 -14.62
N THR A 209 -2.29 9.31 -15.15
CA THR A 209 -2.90 9.61 -16.45
C THR A 209 -1.86 10.16 -17.44
N ALA A 210 -2.10 9.94 -18.73
CA ALA A 210 -1.30 10.51 -19.82
C ALA A 210 -1.49 12.03 -20.01
N GLY A 211 -2.56 12.61 -19.43
CA GLY A 211 -2.96 14.01 -19.65
C GLY A 211 -4.08 14.15 -20.67
#